data_AF-A0AAJ2KTZ4-F1
#
_entry.id   AF-A0AAJ2KTZ4-F1
#
_cell.length_a   1.000
_cell.length_b   1.000
_cell.length_c   1.000
_cell.angle_alpha   90.00
_cell.angle_beta   90.00
_cell.angle_gamma   90.00
#
_symmetry.space_group_name_H-M   'P 1'
#
loop_
_entity.id
_entity.type
_entity.pdbx_description
1 polymer ?
#
loop_
_entity_poly.entity_id
_entity_poly.type
_entity_poly.pdbx_seq_one_letter_code
_entity_poly.pdbx_strand_id
1 'polypeptide(L)'
;MGISEAIQLLGIIVTGIFSYLVWRATAKTAEIAQSNFEIQKLIQKQRDEELENVKFMYRATARTNMYQIIKALSDQRTNLNINVIQQAKSNHEFSEFEMAKYFDENERIMMVAFYSLYNQYLNKWWKDSTGDWLKSTKGEDVQRKKESSIDLAEELNTLAKQIVLERRYK
;
A
#
# COMPACT_ATOMS: atom_id res chain seq x y z
N MET A 1 35.08 -62.50 40.55
CA MET A 1 34.82 -61.21 39.89
C MET A 1 35.77 -60.19 40.50
N GLY A 2 36.76 -59.77 39.72
CA GLY A 2 37.75 -58.78 40.13
C GLY A 2 37.14 -57.38 40.11
N ILE A 3 37.62 -56.51 41.00
CA ILE A 3 37.20 -55.10 41.14
C ILE A 3 37.20 -54.37 39.78
N SER A 4 38.10 -54.75 38.87
CA SER A 4 38.19 -54.26 37.48
C SER A 4 36.93 -54.51 36.64
N GLU A 5 36.31 -55.70 36.73
CA GLU A 5 35.12 -56.07 35.95
C GLU A 5 33.88 -55.31 36.45
N ALA A 6 33.79 -55.10 37.76
CA ALA A 6 32.72 -54.30 38.38
C ALA A 6 32.80 -52.81 37.99
N ILE A 7 34.02 -52.25 37.91
CA ILE A 7 34.25 -50.87 37.46
C ILE A 7 33.87 -50.71 35.99
N GLN A 8 34.20 -51.68 35.13
CA GLN A 8 33.81 -51.65 33.71
C GLN A 8 32.29 -51.71 33.53
N LEU A 9 31.60 -52.57 34.29
CA LEU A 9 30.14 -52.67 34.26
C LEU A 9 29.46 -51.35 34.69
N LEU A 10 29.97 -50.70 35.73
CA LEU A 10 29.52 -49.37 36.16
C LEU A 10 29.72 -48.31 35.06
N GLY A 11 30.86 -48.34 34.37
CA GLY A 11 31.14 -47.44 33.24
C GLY A 11 30.13 -47.58 32.10
N ILE A 12 29.74 -48.82 31.76
CA ILE A 12 28.73 -49.10 30.73
C ILE A 12 27.36 -48.55 31.14
N ILE A 13 26.95 -48.78 32.39
CA ILE A 13 25.66 -48.30 32.91
C ILE A 13 25.61 -46.76 32.90
N VAL A 14 26.64 -46.09 33.39
CA VAL A 14 26.72 -44.63 33.42
C VAL A 14 26.68 -44.06 32.00
N THR A 15 27.43 -44.64 31.06
CA THR A 15 27.44 -44.22 29.65
C THR A 15 26.06 -44.41 29.00
N GLY A 16 25.37 -45.50 29.30
CA GLY A 16 24.00 -45.76 28.84
C GLY A 16 23.00 -44.72 29.36
N ILE A 17 23.09 -44.37 30.65
CA ILE A 17 22.25 -43.33 31.27
C ILE A 17 22.52 -41.97 30.62
N PHE A 18 23.78 -41.57 30.46
CA PHE A 18 24.12 -40.32 29.79
C PHE A 18 23.63 -40.28 28.34
N SER A 19 23.83 -41.36 27.58
CA SER A 19 23.37 -41.45 26.19
C SER A 19 21.85 -41.33 26.09
N TYR A 20 21.11 -41.98 27.00
CA TYR A 20 19.65 -41.86 27.08
C TYR A 20 19.20 -40.44 27.44
N LEU A 21 19.84 -39.79 28.42
CA LEU A 21 19.53 -38.42 28.80
C LEU A 21 19.79 -37.43 27.66
N VAL A 22 20.91 -37.58 26.95
CA VAL A 22 21.24 -36.77 25.76
C VAL A 22 20.19 -36.98 24.67
N TRP A 23 19.86 -38.22 24.32
CA TRP A 23 18.83 -38.50 23.32
C TRP A 23 17.48 -37.88 23.69
N ARG A 24 17.05 -38.02 24.95
CA ARG A 24 15.79 -37.45 25.44
C ARG A 24 15.80 -35.93 25.41
N ALA A 25 16.94 -35.30 25.75
CA ALA A 25 17.11 -33.86 25.64
C ALA A 25 17.03 -33.40 24.18
N THR A 26 17.76 -34.06 23.27
CA THR A 26 17.74 -33.76 21.83
C THR A 26 16.34 -33.90 21.23
N ALA A 27 15.60 -34.96 21.58
CA ALA A 27 14.23 -35.17 21.12
C ALA A 27 13.29 -34.04 21.57
N LYS A 28 13.36 -33.62 22.84
CA LYS A 28 12.58 -32.47 23.34
C LYS A 28 12.99 -31.15 22.68
N THR A 29 14.28 -30.93 22.46
CA THR A 29 14.75 -29.72 21.76
C THR A 29 14.26 -29.69 20.31
N ALA A 30 14.22 -30.84 19.62
CA ALA A 30 13.68 -30.93 18.27
C ALA A 30 12.17 -30.60 18.23
N GLU A 31 11.40 -31.10 19.19
CA GLU A 31 9.97 -30.78 19.33
C GLU A 31 9.73 -29.28 19.58
N ILE A 32 10.50 -28.68 20.49
CA ILE A 32 10.43 -27.23 20.77
C ILE A 32 10.83 -26.42 19.53
N ALA A 33 11.88 -26.84 18.81
CA ALA A 33 12.31 -26.16 17.59
C ALA A 33 11.22 -26.21 16.51
N GLN A 34 10.53 -27.34 16.36
CA GLN A 34 9.42 -27.49 15.44
C GLN A 34 8.24 -26.58 15.83
N SER A 35 7.84 -26.57 17.10
CA SER A 35 6.78 -25.69 17.59
C SER A 35 7.13 -24.21 17.40
N ASN A 36 8.37 -23.81 17.67
CA ASN A 36 8.84 -22.44 17.42
C ASN A 36 8.81 -22.08 15.93
N PHE A 37 9.18 -23.00 15.05
CA PHE A 37 9.09 -22.80 13.61
C PHE A 37 7.63 -22.59 13.16
N GLU A 38 6.69 -23.38 13.69
CA GLU A 38 5.26 -23.22 13.41
C GLU A 38 4.72 -21.88 13.90
N ILE A 39 5.10 -21.45 15.12
CA ILE A 39 4.74 -20.14 15.67
C ILE A 39 5.28 -19.01 14.79
N GLN A 40 6.56 -19.08 14.36
CA GLN A 40 7.14 -18.08 13.46
C GLN A 40 6.38 -18.01 12.14
N LYS A 41 5.96 -19.15 11.60
CA LYS A 41 5.14 -19.21 10.39
C LYS A 41 3.79 -18.53 10.56
N LEU A 42 3.14 -18.73 11.70
CA LEU A 42 1.87 -18.06 12.04
C LEU A 42 2.04 -16.56 12.21
N ILE A 43 3.09 -16.10 12.90
CA ILE A 43 3.40 -14.69 13.08
C ILE A 43 3.67 -14.02 11.74
N GLN A 44 4.45 -14.67 10.86
CA GLN A 44 4.74 -14.14 9.53
C GLN A 44 3.46 -14.00 8.72
N LYS A 45 2.61 -15.03 8.73
CA LYS A 45 1.31 -14.99 8.04
C LYS A 45 0.42 -13.85 8.54
N GLN A 46 0.33 -13.65 9.86
CA GLN A 46 -0.43 -12.53 10.43
C GLN A 46 0.12 -11.17 10.01
N ARG A 47 1.45 -11.01 9.98
CA ARG A 47 2.09 -9.77 9.52
C ARG A 47 1.82 -9.50 8.04
N ASP A 48 1.83 -10.54 7.21
CA ASP A 48 1.53 -10.41 5.78
C ASP A 48 0.06 -10.02 5.56
N GLU A 49 -0.87 -10.62 6.31
CA GLU A 49 -2.29 -10.26 6.29
C GLU A 49 -2.54 -8.82 6.77
N GLU A 50 -1.88 -8.41 7.86
CA GLU A 50 -1.96 -7.03 8.36
C GLU A 50 -1.41 -6.03 7.33
N LEU A 51 -0.27 -6.35 6.70
CA LEU A 51 0.31 -5.51 5.66
C LEU A 51 -0.63 -5.36 4.45
N GLU A 52 -1.25 -6.44 3.98
CA GLU A 52 -2.20 -6.36 2.87
C GLU A 52 -3.47 -5.56 3.26
N ASN A 53 -3.95 -5.67 4.49
CA ASN A 53 -5.06 -4.84 4.98
C ASN A 53 -4.69 -3.36 4.99
N VAL A 54 -3.48 -3.01 5.45
CA VAL A 54 -3.01 -1.62 5.43
C VAL A 54 -2.88 -1.12 3.98
N LYS A 55 -2.27 -1.90 3.08
CA LYS A 55 -2.21 -1.55 1.65
C LYS A 55 -3.60 -1.31 1.06
N PHE A 56 -4.57 -2.16 1.39
CA PHE A 56 -5.96 -1.98 0.94
C PHE A 56 -6.53 -0.63 1.39
N MET A 57 -6.33 -0.26 2.66
CA MET A 57 -6.79 1.03 3.19
C MET A 57 -6.15 2.23 2.48
N TYR A 58 -4.84 2.21 2.27
CA TYR A 58 -4.13 3.28 1.55
C TYR A 58 -4.62 3.44 0.10
N ARG A 59 -4.82 2.31 -0.61
CA ARG A 59 -5.37 2.32 -1.96
C ARG A 59 -6.82 2.81 -2.01
N ALA A 60 -7.65 2.43 -1.04
CA ALA A 60 -9.02 2.91 -0.92
C ALA A 60 -9.07 4.43 -0.72
N THR A 61 -8.18 4.97 0.11
CA THR A 61 -8.02 6.43 0.31
C THR A 61 -7.59 7.12 -0.99
N ALA A 62 -6.56 6.60 -1.67
CA ALA A 62 -6.10 7.15 -2.96
C ALA A 62 -7.24 7.21 -3.99
N ARG A 63 -7.99 6.12 -4.11
CA ARG A 63 -9.14 6.01 -5.01
C ARG A 63 -10.25 7.00 -4.67
N THR A 64 -10.55 7.16 -3.39
CA THR A 64 -11.56 8.12 -2.93
C THR A 64 -11.16 9.55 -3.30
N ASN A 65 -9.90 9.92 -3.05
CA ASN A 65 -9.37 11.24 -3.40
C ASN A 65 -9.43 11.49 -4.92
N MET A 66 -9.03 10.51 -5.74
CA MET A 66 -9.13 10.62 -7.21
C MET A 66 -10.57 10.78 -7.69
N TYR A 67 -11.52 10.03 -7.14
CA TYR A 67 -12.92 10.17 -7.52
C TYR A 67 -13.51 11.52 -7.12
N GLN A 68 -13.09 12.09 -5.99
CA GLN A 68 -13.50 13.43 -5.61
C GLN A 68 -13.06 14.47 -6.64
N ILE A 69 -11.83 14.34 -7.17
CA ILE A 69 -11.31 15.21 -8.24
C ILE A 69 -12.12 15.02 -9.53
N ILE A 70 -12.31 13.78 -9.98
CA ILE A 70 -13.09 13.46 -11.19
C ILE A 70 -14.52 14.00 -11.09
N LYS A 71 -15.14 13.85 -9.91
CA LYS A 71 -16.47 14.38 -9.65
C LYS A 71 -16.47 15.91 -9.69
N ALA A 72 -15.51 16.55 -9.01
CA ALA A 72 -15.40 18.01 -8.99
C ALA A 72 -15.25 18.60 -10.40
N LEU A 73 -14.50 17.93 -11.28
CA LEU A 73 -14.36 18.26 -12.70
C LEU A 73 -15.67 18.04 -13.47
N SER A 74 -16.33 16.89 -13.27
CA SER A 74 -17.61 16.56 -13.91
C SER A 74 -18.72 17.55 -13.56
N ASP A 75 -18.76 18.00 -12.30
CA ASP A 75 -19.74 18.97 -11.79
C ASP A 75 -19.62 20.35 -12.48
N GLN A 76 -18.46 20.65 -13.08
CA GLN A 76 -18.24 21.89 -13.83
C GLN A 76 -19.07 21.97 -15.13
N ARG A 77 -19.57 20.83 -15.64
CA ARG A 77 -20.38 20.76 -16.86
C ARG A 77 -21.60 21.67 -16.78
N THR A 78 -22.33 21.61 -15.67
CA THR A 78 -23.58 22.37 -15.48
C THR A 78 -23.27 23.80 -15.08
N ASN A 79 -22.48 24.00 -14.03
CA ASN A 79 -22.11 25.33 -13.53
C ASN A 79 -20.63 25.38 -13.13
N LEU A 80 -19.91 26.38 -13.64
CA LEU A 80 -18.51 26.60 -13.24
C LEU A 80 -18.48 27.12 -11.80
N ASN A 81 -18.01 26.28 -10.89
CA ASN A 81 -17.96 26.56 -9.47
C ASN A 81 -16.53 26.36 -8.95
N ILE A 82 -15.84 27.48 -8.70
CA ILE A 82 -14.48 27.48 -8.19
C ILE A 82 -14.35 26.80 -6.83
N ASN A 83 -15.36 26.93 -5.96
CA ASN A 83 -15.32 26.37 -4.61
C ASN A 83 -15.27 24.83 -4.68
N VAL A 84 -15.96 24.22 -5.64
CA VAL A 84 -15.97 22.76 -5.83
C VAL A 84 -14.58 22.28 -6.27
N ILE A 85 -13.93 23.01 -7.18
CA ILE A 85 -12.57 22.68 -7.64
C ILE A 85 -11.53 22.94 -6.56
N GLN A 86 -11.68 24.01 -5.78
CA GLN A 86 -10.78 24.34 -4.66
C GLN A 86 -10.81 23.32 -3.53
N GLN A 87 -11.96 22.69 -3.29
CA GLN A 87 -12.12 21.65 -2.28
C GLN A 87 -11.49 20.32 -2.71
N ALA A 88 -11.30 20.10 -4.00
CA ALA A 88 -10.62 18.91 -4.50
C ALA A 88 -9.11 19.03 -4.27
N LYS A 89 -8.52 17.96 -3.75
CA LYS A 89 -7.10 17.92 -3.37
C LYS A 89 -6.21 17.97 -4.61
N SER A 90 -5.20 18.83 -4.59
CA SER A 90 -4.26 18.99 -5.71
C SER A 90 -3.07 18.03 -5.65
N ASN A 91 -2.93 17.26 -4.57
CA ASN A 91 -1.88 16.26 -4.37
C ASN A 91 -2.43 14.97 -3.74
N HIS A 92 -1.63 13.91 -3.77
CA HIS A 92 -2.00 12.60 -3.23
C HIS A 92 -1.90 12.50 -1.70
N GLU A 93 -1.29 13.48 -1.03
CA GLU A 93 -1.08 13.57 0.44
C GLU A 93 -0.25 12.46 1.09
N PHE A 94 0.05 11.36 0.39
CA PHE A 94 0.98 10.34 0.90
C PHE A 94 2.43 10.84 0.91
N SER A 95 3.17 10.48 1.96
CA SER A 95 4.62 10.64 2.00
C SER A 95 5.33 9.71 1.01
N GLU A 96 6.58 10.01 0.68
CA GLU A 96 7.42 9.15 -0.16
C GLU A 96 7.55 7.74 0.40
N PHE A 97 7.66 7.62 1.73
CA PHE A 97 7.71 6.35 2.43
C PHE A 97 6.43 5.54 2.23
N GLU A 98 5.26 6.17 2.41
CA GLU A 98 3.97 5.49 2.22
C GLU A 98 3.76 5.09 0.75
N MET A 99 4.15 5.94 -0.19
CA MET A 99 4.14 5.64 -1.62
C MET A 99 4.99 4.40 -1.92
N ALA A 100 6.23 4.35 -1.44
CA ALA A 100 7.14 3.22 -1.69
C ALA A 100 6.68 1.92 -1.00
N LYS A 101 6.08 2.02 0.19
CA LYS A 101 5.72 0.85 1.01
C LYS A 101 4.39 0.22 0.63
N TYR A 102 3.39 1.03 0.28
CA TYR A 102 2.01 0.55 0.12
C TYR A 102 1.53 0.46 -1.33
N PHE A 103 2.24 1.13 -2.25
CA PHE A 103 1.88 1.18 -3.66
C PHE A 103 2.94 0.53 -4.54
N ASP A 104 2.47 -0.16 -5.57
CA ASP A 104 3.27 -0.81 -6.57
C ASP A 104 3.93 0.25 -7.47
N GLU A 105 5.00 -0.10 -8.21
CA GLU A 105 5.67 0.87 -9.08
C GLU A 105 4.74 1.49 -10.12
N ASN A 106 3.93 0.67 -10.78
CA ASN A 106 2.93 1.12 -11.73
C ASN A 106 1.89 2.04 -11.08
N GLU A 107 1.40 1.69 -9.88
CA GLU A 107 0.44 2.51 -9.12
C GLU A 107 1.03 3.89 -8.81
N ARG A 108 2.29 3.95 -8.37
CA ARG A 108 2.99 5.22 -8.11
C ARG A 108 3.11 6.07 -9.36
N ILE A 109 3.52 5.47 -10.48
CA ILE A 109 3.66 6.18 -11.77
C ILE A 109 2.32 6.76 -12.21
N MET A 110 1.26 5.95 -12.17
CA MET A 110 -0.09 6.40 -12.55
C MET A 110 -0.65 7.47 -11.61
N MET A 111 -0.41 7.36 -10.30
CA MET A 111 -0.77 8.40 -9.33
C MET A 111 -0.08 9.73 -9.63
N VAL A 112 1.23 9.71 -9.87
CA VAL A 112 1.99 10.92 -10.22
C VAL A 112 1.45 11.52 -11.52
N ALA A 113 1.18 10.70 -12.54
CA ALA A 113 0.59 11.16 -13.80
C ALA A 113 -0.79 11.80 -13.59
N PHE A 114 -1.68 11.17 -12.81
CA PHE A 114 -3.02 11.66 -12.48
C PHE A 114 -2.96 13.07 -11.87
N TYR A 115 -2.15 13.25 -10.82
CA TYR A 115 -2.06 14.53 -10.12
C TYR A 115 -1.29 15.58 -10.93
N SER A 116 -0.33 15.17 -11.76
CA SER A 116 0.37 16.07 -12.68
C SER A 116 -0.61 16.68 -13.71
N LEU A 117 -1.41 15.84 -14.37
CA LEU A 117 -2.42 16.30 -15.34
C LEU A 117 -3.45 17.23 -14.68
N TYR A 118 -3.93 16.87 -13.48
CA TYR A 118 -4.84 17.72 -12.74
C TYR A 118 -4.23 19.08 -12.39
N ASN A 119 -2.99 19.12 -11.91
CA ASN A 119 -2.31 20.37 -11.60
C ASN A 119 -2.04 21.23 -12.84
N GLN A 120 -1.68 20.64 -13.98
CA GLN A 120 -1.54 21.36 -15.24
C GLN A 120 -2.85 22.05 -15.63
N TYR A 121 -3.98 21.35 -15.49
CA TYR A 121 -5.30 21.91 -15.72
C TYR A 121 -5.64 23.05 -14.73
N LEU A 122 -5.36 22.88 -13.44
CA LEU A 122 -5.56 23.93 -12.44
C LEU A 122 -4.76 25.18 -12.79
N ASN A 123 -3.47 25.01 -13.14
CA ASN A 123 -2.59 26.11 -13.51
C ASN A 123 -3.02 26.82 -14.80
N LYS A 124 -3.60 26.08 -15.75
CA LYS A 124 -4.09 26.65 -17.02
C LYS A 124 -5.39 27.43 -16.86
N TRP A 125 -6.32 26.92 -16.06
CA TRP A 125 -7.71 27.40 -16.08
C TRP A 125 -8.20 28.03 -14.79
N TRP A 126 -7.57 27.75 -13.65
CA TRP A 126 -8.09 28.12 -12.33
C TRP A 126 -7.14 28.96 -11.50
N LYS A 127 -5.86 28.97 -11.86
CA LYS A 127 -4.83 29.76 -11.20
C LYS A 127 -4.23 30.78 -12.15
N ASP A 128 -3.72 31.86 -11.60
CA ASP A 128 -2.90 32.83 -12.33
C ASP A 128 -1.42 32.42 -12.37
N SER A 129 -0.57 33.29 -12.92
CA SER A 129 0.87 33.09 -13.00
C SER A 129 1.59 33.04 -11.65
N THR A 130 0.97 33.55 -10.58
CA THR A 130 1.52 33.45 -9.21
C THR A 130 1.05 32.19 -8.49
N GLY A 131 0.13 31.43 -9.10
CA GLY A 131 -0.46 30.22 -8.53
C GLY A 131 -1.70 30.48 -7.66
N ASP A 132 -2.16 31.73 -7.62
CA ASP A 132 -3.34 32.14 -6.87
C ASP A 132 -4.62 31.86 -7.65
N TRP A 133 -5.71 31.60 -6.94
CA TRP A 133 -6.98 31.28 -7.56
C TRP A 133 -7.60 32.50 -8.28
N LEU A 134 -8.07 32.27 -9.51
CA LEU A 134 -8.75 33.29 -10.29
C LEU A 134 -10.05 33.74 -9.60
N LYS A 135 -10.20 35.05 -9.36
CA LYS A 135 -11.33 35.63 -8.62
C LYS A 135 -12.68 35.58 -9.36
N SER A 136 -12.70 35.27 -10.65
CA SER A 136 -13.92 35.20 -11.46
C SER A 136 -13.78 34.13 -12.55
N THR A 137 -14.83 33.32 -12.72
CA THR A 137 -14.98 32.35 -13.81
C THR A 137 -15.74 32.91 -15.01
N LYS A 138 -15.90 34.24 -15.11
CA LYS A 138 -16.63 34.91 -16.21
C LYS A 138 -15.68 35.32 -17.33
N GLY A 139 -16.06 35.07 -18.58
CA GLY A 139 -15.31 35.46 -19.77
C GLY A 139 -15.66 34.64 -21.01
N GLU A 140 -15.03 34.94 -22.14
CA GLU A 140 -15.26 34.26 -23.44
C GLU A 140 -14.87 32.76 -23.41
N ASP A 141 -14.03 32.35 -22.45
CA ASP A 141 -13.53 30.97 -22.35
C ASP A 141 -14.35 30.05 -21.44
N VAL A 142 -15.54 30.48 -20.95
CA VAL A 142 -16.38 29.65 -20.06
C VAL A 142 -16.69 28.29 -20.68
N GLN A 143 -17.06 28.27 -21.95
CA GLN A 143 -17.42 27.03 -22.65
C GLN A 143 -16.20 26.11 -22.83
N ARG A 144 -15.05 26.65 -23.24
CA ARG A 144 -13.79 25.90 -23.37
C ARG A 144 -13.33 25.32 -22.05
N LYS A 145 -13.49 26.08 -20.96
CA LYS A 145 -13.15 25.61 -19.62
C LYS A 145 -14.05 24.46 -19.18
N LYS A 146 -15.35 24.50 -19.50
CA LYS A 146 -16.27 23.38 -19.26
C LYS A 146 -15.87 22.14 -20.06
N GLU A 147 -15.62 22.29 -21.35
CA GLU A 147 -15.18 21.20 -22.23
C GLU A 147 -13.88 20.57 -21.72
N SER A 148 -12.86 21.40 -21.43
CA SER A 148 -11.60 20.91 -20.86
C SER A 148 -11.75 20.24 -19.50
N SER A 149 -12.78 20.58 -18.71
CA SER A 149 -13.07 19.90 -17.44
C SER A 149 -13.60 18.49 -17.68
N ILE A 150 -14.45 18.33 -18.70
CA ILE A 150 -15.06 17.05 -19.06
C ILE A 150 -14.01 16.13 -19.67
N ASP A 151 -13.24 16.62 -20.63
CA ASP A 151 -12.18 15.86 -21.29
C ASP A 151 -11.17 15.33 -20.26
N LEU A 152 -10.74 16.20 -19.33
CA LEU A 152 -9.85 15.79 -18.26
C LEU A 152 -10.51 14.79 -17.31
N ALA A 153 -11.80 14.97 -16.96
CA ALA A 153 -12.49 14.00 -16.11
C ALA A 153 -12.52 12.60 -16.74
N GLU A 154 -12.69 12.50 -18.06
CA GLU A 154 -12.66 11.24 -18.79
C GLU A 154 -11.26 10.61 -18.83
N GLU A 155 -10.23 11.42 -19.10
CA GLU A 155 -8.82 11.00 -19.08
C GLU A 155 -8.40 10.50 -17.70
N LEU A 156 -8.68 11.28 -16.66
CA LEU A 156 -8.39 10.92 -15.27
C LEU A 156 -9.16 9.69 -14.81
N ASN A 157 -10.41 9.52 -15.24
CA ASN A 157 -11.18 8.30 -14.95
C ASN A 157 -10.57 7.06 -15.62
N THR A 158 -9.97 7.21 -16.80
CA THR A 158 -9.25 6.11 -17.48
C THR A 158 -8.01 5.71 -16.70
N LEU A 159 -7.20 6.69 -16.26
CA LEU A 159 -6.03 6.43 -15.41
C LEU A 159 -6.44 5.80 -14.07
N ALA A 160 -7.46 6.33 -13.39
CA ALA A 160 -7.95 5.79 -12.13
C ALA A 160 -8.46 4.34 -12.27
N LYS A 161 -9.05 3.97 -13.41
CA LYS A 161 -9.45 2.58 -13.69
C LYS A 161 -8.26 1.66 -13.91
N GLN A 162 -7.18 2.12 -14.56
CA GLN A 162 -5.98 1.31 -14.76
C GLN A 162 -5.30 0.98 -13.44
N ILE A 163 -5.25 1.94 -12.51
CA ILE A 163 -4.78 1.73 -11.13
C ILE A 163 -5.59 0.62 -10.43
N VAL A 164 -6.88 0.48 -10.74
CA VAL A 164 -7.79 -0.50 -10.11
C VAL A 164 -7.78 -1.86 -10.82
N LEU A 165 -7.64 -1.89 -12.15
CA LEU A 165 -7.84 -3.10 -12.97
C LEU A 165 -6.60 -4.00 -13.07
N GLU A 166 -5.37 -3.46 -12.91
CA GLU A 166 -4.15 -4.27 -12.95
C GLU A 166 -4.08 -5.37 -11.87
N ARG A 167 -4.98 -5.34 -10.86
CA ARG A 167 -5.06 -6.35 -9.79
C ARG A 167 -6.18 -7.38 -9.91
N ARG A 168 -7.15 -7.24 -10.83
CA ARG A 168 -8.15 -8.32 -11.03
C ARG A 168 -7.60 -9.48 -11.86
N TYR A 169 -6.44 -9.32 -12.49
CA TYR A 169 -5.83 -10.28 -13.41
C TYR A 169 -4.46 -10.80 -12.96
N LYS A 170 -4.05 -10.52 -11.71
CA LYS A 170 -2.89 -11.14 -11.05
C LYS A 170 -3.37 -11.82 -9.77
#